data_AF-A0A6C0K4M5-F1
#
_entry.id   AF-A0A6C0K4M5-F1
#
_cell.length_a   1.000
_cell.length_b   1.000
_cell.length_c   1.000
_cell.angle_alpha   90.00
_cell.angle_beta   90.00
_cell.angle_gamma   90.00
#
_symmetry.space_group_name_H-M   'P 1'
#
loop_
_entity.id
_entity.type
_entity.pdbx_description
1 polymer ?
#
loop_
_entity_poly.entity_id
_entity_poly.type
_entity_poly.pdbx_seq_one_letter_code
_entity_poly.pdbx_strand_id
1 'polypeptide(L)'
;MAERMEINRLTKTRDDTCGIQQYYMQSVGPGQYVTRNLVPDAKEVNPLAVEQFLIYPREGFGFNNAAIDSDSVLRNQPEFKNNRCLIRPQARPFLGVPYMGGGRGNADVESLLLHSEQVRQGKECGTVSEQQFDGVFTPMIPNLKQNIQNPNNLITEDAAPGWVRGGLPSRAYIRDVNC
;
A
#
# COMPACT_ATOMS: atom_id res chain seq x y z
N MET A 1 26.84 47.90 67.17
CA MET A 1 26.29 48.79 66.13
C MET A 1 25.90 50.08 66.83
N ALA A 2 26.47 51.22 66.42
CA ALA A 2 26.09 52.51 66.98
C ALA A 2 24.81 53.00 66.27
N GLU A 3 23.72 53.16 67.00
CA GLU A 3 22.50 53.78 66.47
C GLU A 3 22.74 55.26 66.16
N ARG A 4 22.44 55.66 64.93
CA ARG A 4 22.59 57.02 64.42
C ARG A 4 21.31 57.79 64.78
N MET A 5 21.40 58.79 65.65
CA MET A 5 20.24 59.62 66.02
C MET A 5 19.81 60.51 64.85
N GLU A 6 18.58 60.32 64.36
CA GLU A 6 17.99 61.11 63.26
C GLU A 6 17.35 62.40 63.81
N ILE A 7 18.05 63.54 63.70
CA ILE A 7 17.64 64.85 64.27
C ILE A 7 16.33 65.39 63.68
N ASN A 8 15.96 64.98 62.46
CA ASN A 8 14.76 65.46 61.76
C ASN A 8 13.53 64.55 61.94
N ARG A 9 13.65 63.50 62.76
CA ARG A 9 12.55 62.56 62.98
C ARG A 9 11.64 63.07 64.10
N LEU A 10 10.34 62.90 63.93
CA LEU A 10 9.36 63.17 64.98
C LEU A 10 9.68 62.30 66.21
N THR A 11 9.64 62.89 67.40
CA THR A 11 10.12 62.27 68.65
C THR A 11 9.03 61.54 69.44
N LYS A 12 7.83 61.37 68.88
CA LYS A 12 6.75 60.62 69.54
C LYS A 12 7.03 59.13 69.40
N THR A 13 6.65 58.36 70.43
CA THR A 13 6.78 56.90 70.46
C THR A 13 6.08 56.19 69.29
N ARG A 14 5.08 56.82 68.66
CA ARG A 14 4.38 56.30 67.47
C ARG A 14 5.20 56.44 66.18
N ASP A 15 6.15 57.37 66.15
CA ASP A 15 7.01 57.66 65.00
C ASP A 15 8.35 56.89 65.06
N ASP A 16 8.61 56.20 66.17
CA ASP A 16 9.68 55.22 66.30
C ASP A 16 9.47 54.06 65.31
N THR A 17 10.56 53.46 64.83
CA THR A 17 10.49 52.32 63.89
C THR A 17 9.65 51.18 64.47
N CYS A 18 9.84 50.87 65.75
CA CYS A 18 9.06 49.87 66.48
C CYS A 18 7.57 50.25 66.56
N GLY A 19 7.25 51.52 66.85
CA GLY A 19 5.88 52.02 66.94
C GLY A 19 5.13 51.98 65.60
N ILE A 20 5.79 52.42 64.53
CA ILE A 20 5.27 52.35 63.16
C ILE A 20 5.04 50.89 62.76
N GLN A 21 6.04 50.02 62.96
CA GLN A 21 5.94 48.59 62.64
C GLN A 21 4.77 47.93 63.39
N GLN A 22 4.63 48.19 64.69
CA GLN A 22 3.55 47.63 65.49
C GLN A 22 2.17 48.14 65.05
N TYR A 23 2.05 49.42 64.70
CA TYR A 23 0.81 49.97 64.14
C TYR A 23 0.46 49.33 62.80
N TYR A 24 1.44 49.15 61.91
CA TYR A 24 1.24 48.44 60.63
C TYR A 24 0.84 46.98 60.86
N MET A 25 1.51 46.25 61.76
CA MET A 25 1.19 44.86 62.07
C MET A 25 -0.22 44.71 62.64
N GLN A 26 -0.64 45.62 63.53
CA GLN A 26 -2.01 45.63 64.08
C GLN A 26 -3.06 46.00 63.04
N SER A 27 -2.74 46.92 62.13
CA SER A 27 -3.66 47.36 61.07
C SER A 27 -3.85 46.30 59.98
N VAL A 28 -2.77 45.61 59.60
CA VAL A 28 -2.74 44.66 58.48
C VAL A 28 -3.01 43.23 58.93
N GLY A 29 -2.66 42.87 60.17
CA GLY A 29 -2.77 41.51 60.70
C GLY A 29 -4.15 40.86 60.54
N PRO A 30 -5.26 41.52 60.93
CA PRO A 30 -6.60 40.93 60.78
C PRO A 30 -6.99 40.64 59.33
N GLY A 31 -6.63 41.52 58.39
CA GLY A 31 -6.92 41.34 56.96
C GLY A 31 -6.01 40.31 56.28
N GLN A 32 -4.77 40.18 56.75
CA GLN A 32 -3.84 39.15 56.27
C GLN A 32 -4.34 37.75 56.58
N TYR A 33 -4.93 37.51 57.75
CA TYR A 33 -5.44 36.17 58.07
C TYR A 33 -6.52 35.68 57.09
N VAL A 34 -7.39 36.59 56.63
CA VAL A 34 -8.49 36.27 55.70
C VAL A 34 -8.01 36.04 54.27
N THR A 35 -6.91 36.69 53.87
CA THR A 35 -6.40 36.65 52.49
C THR A 35 -5.20 35.73 52.30
N ARG A 36 -4.56 35.29 53.39
CA ARG A 36 -3.40 34.40 53.34
C ARG A 36 -3.84 32.97 53.05
N ASN A 37 -3.19 32.37 52.06
CA ASN A 37 -3.25 30.92 51.89
C ASN A 37 -2.61 30.25 53.12
N LEU A 38 -3.41 29.50 53.88
CA LEU A 38 -2.98 28.77 55.08
C LEU A 38 -2.25 27.47 54.75
N VAL A 39 -2.09 27.14 53.47
CA VAL A 39 -1.27 26.02 53.02
C VAL A 39 0.18 26.51 52.81
N PRO A 40 1.12 26.12 53.68
CA PRO A 40 2.55 26.46 53.53
C PRO A 40 3.20 25.71 52.36
N ASP A 41 4.36 26.20 51.88
CA ASP A 41 5.13 25.51 50.84
C ASP A 41 5.66 24.17 51.37
N ALA A 42 5.44 23.11 50.60
CA ALA A 42 5.91 21.76 50.92
C ALA A 42 7.43 21.71 51.09
N LYS A 43 8.19 22.59 50.41
CA LYS A 43 9.65 22.67 50.56
C LYS A 43 10.09 23.07 51.96
N GLU A 44 9.29 23.85 52.67
CA GLU A 44 9.58 24.27 54.05
C GLU A 44 9.07 23.24 55.06
N VAL A 45 7.88 22.67 54.82
CA VAL A 45 7.23 21.78 55.79
C VAL A 45 7.71 20.34 55.73
N ASN A 46 8.02 19.82 54.54
CA ASN A 46 8.50 18.44 54.39
C ASN A 46 9.78 18.15 55.21
N PRO A 47 10.85 18.98 55.18
CA PRO A 47 12.02 18.72 56.00
C PRO A 47 11.71 18.80 57.51
N LEU A 48 10.89 19.76 57.95
CA LEU A 48 10.47 19.86 59.35
C LEU A 48 9.66 18.64 59.83
N ALA A 49 8.81 18.09 58.95
CA ALA A 49 8.06 16.89 59.24
C ALA A 49 8.94 15.63 59.26
N VAL A 50 9.92 15.51 58.36
CA VAL A 50 10.91 14.41 58.33
C VAL A 50 11.77 14.39 59.59
N GLU A 51 12.09 15.56 60.16
CA GLU A 51 12.81 15.67 61.43
C GLU A 51 12.01 15.15 62.64
N GLN A 52 10.68 15.04 62.53
CA GLN A 52 9.82 14.55 63.60
C GLN A 52 9.49 13.07 63.40
N PHE A 53 10.06 12.20 64.24
CA PHE A 53 9.93 10.74 64.14
C PHE A 53 8.49 10.19 64.22
N LEU A 54 7.55 10.98 64.76
CA LEU A 54 6.15 10.60 64.93
C LEU A 54 5.24 11.08 63.79
N ILE A 55 5.75 11.92 62.89
CA ILE A 55 4.97 12.50 61.79
C ILE A 55 5.54 12.01 60.47
N TYR A 56 4.71 11.33 59.70
CA TYR A 56 5.06 11.04 58.31
C TYR A 56 4.63 12.22 57.45
N PRO A 57 5.54 12.87 56.69
CA PRO A 57 5.15 13.88 55.72
C PRO A 57 4.21 13.24 54.72
N ARG A 58 2.95 13.66 54.75
CA ARG A 58 1.95 13.33 53.73
C ARG A 58 1.81 14.57 52.87
N GLU A 59 2.27 14.47 51.63
CA GLU A 59 1.76 15.37 50.58
C GLU A 59 0.25 15.11 50.53
N GLY A 60 -0.56 16.17 50.50
CA GLY A 60 -2.02 16.08 50.69
C GLY A 60 -2.73 15.31 49.57
N PHE A 61 -3.74 15.93 48.95
CA PHE A 61 -4.39 15.33 47.79
C PHE A 61 -3.70 15.82 46.51
N GLY A 62 -3.33 14.88 45.64
CA GLY A 62 -2.65 15.19 44.37
C GLY A 62 -1.13 15.31 44.51
N PHE A 63 -0.48 15.87 43.48
CA PHE A 63 0.98 16.06 43.44
C PHE A 63 1.47 17.24 44.31
N ASN A 64 0.68 18.31 44.44
CA ASN A 64 1.01 19.47 45.28
C ASN A 64 -0.27 20.23 45.65
N ASN A 65 -0.47 20.55 46.93
CA ASN A 65 -1.64 21.30 47.41
C ASN A 65 -1.73 22.71 46.79
N ALA A 66 -0.61 23.35 46.46
CA ALA A 66 -0.59 24.67 45.83
C ALA A 66 -1.09 24.65 44.38
N ALA A 67 -1.07 23.49 43.73
CA ALA A 67 -1.43 23.32 42.32
C ALA A 67 -2.54 22.26 42.13
N ILE A 68 -3.36 22.04 43.16
CA ILE A 68 -4.33 20.94 43.21
C ILE A 68 -5.34 20.99 42.07
N ASP A 69 -5.74 22.19 41.63
CA ASP A 69 -6.66 22.36 40.51
C ASP A 69 -6.03 21.88 39.20
N SER A 70 -4.75 22.20 38.96
CA SER A 70 -4.05 21.76 37.76
C SER A 70 -3.82 20.25 37.72
N ASP A 71 -3.50 19.64 38.87
CA ASP A 71 -3.36 18.19 39.00
C ASP A 71 -4.71 17.48 38.81
N SER A 72 -5.76 18.01 39.43
CA SER A 72 -7.13 17.50 39.30
C SER A 72 -7.61 17.57 37.85
N VAL A 73 -7.34 18.67 37.14
CA VAL A 73 -7.64 18.79 35.71
C VAL A 73 -6.95 17.68 34.93
N LEU A 74 -5.64 17.49 35.07
CA LEU A 74 -4.90 16.46 34.33
C LEU A 74 -5.37 15.03 34.66
N ARG A 75 -5.65 14.75 35.93
CA ARG A 75 -6.03 13.41 36.40
C ARG A 75 -7.47 13.04 36.05
N ASN A 76 -8.37 14.02 36.02
CA ASN A 76 -9.78 13.83 35.71
C ASN A 76 -10.12 14.16 34.25
N GLN A 77 -9.14 14.64 33.47
CA GLN A 77 -9.24 14.93 32.05
C GLN A 77 -9.78 13.70 31.30
N PRO A 78 -10.97 13.77 30.69
CA PRO A 78 -11.58 12.63 30.01
C PRO A 78 -10.77 12.15 28.79
N GLU A 79 -9.93 13.01 28.22
CA GLU A 79 -9.05 12.74 27.09
C GLU A 79 -7.83 11.86 27.46
N PHE A 80 -7.36 11.90 28.71
CA PHE A 80 -6.24 11.08 29.20
C PHE A 80 -6.67 9.74 29.80
N LYS A 81 -7.79 9.18 29.31
CA LYS A 81 -8.18 7.82 29.65
C LYS A 81 -7.35 6.85 28.81
N ASN A 82 -6.65 5.93 29.49
CA ASN A 82 -6.24 4.68 28.86
C ASN A 82 -7.52 3.86 28.64
N ASN A 83 -8.27 4.19 27.58
CA ASN A 83 -9.39 3.40 27.13
C ASN A 83 -8.81 2.02 26.82
N ARG A 84 -8.96 1.08 27.77
CA ARG A 84 -8.71 -0.33 27.50
C ARG A 84 -9.69 -0.72 26.41
N CYS A 85 -9.28 -0.60 25.17
CA CYS A 85 -9.97 -1.21 24.05
C CYS A 85 -10.12 -2.68 24.45
N LEU A 86 -11.35 -3.19 24.48
CA LEU A 86 -11.58 -4.62 24.62
C LEU A 86 -11.00 -5.26 23.36
N ILE A 87 -9.73 -5.64 23.42
CA ILE A 87 -9.08 -6.43 22.40
C ILE A 87 -9.71 -7.82 22.58
N ARG A 88 -10.82 -8.08 21.89
CA ARG A 88 -11.31 -9.45 21.74
C ARG A 88 -10.28 -10.13 20.83
N PRO A 89 -9.44 -11.06 21.32
CA PRO A 89 -8.51 -11.76 20.45
C PRO A 89 -9.36 -12.61 19.50
N GLN A 90 -9.60 -12.09 18.29
CA GLN A 90 -10.12 -12.89 17.20
C GLN A 90 -8.94 -13.61 16.60
N ALA A 91 -9.07 -14.91 16.39
CA ALA A 91 -8.09 -15.65 15.62
C ALA A 91 -8.00 -14.99 14.23
N ARG A 92 -6.78 -14.92 13.69
CA ARG A 92 -6.58 -14.53 12.29
C ARG A 92 -7.43 -15.43 11.38
N PRO A 93 -8.03 -14.92 10.31
CA PRO A 93 -8.83 -15.72 9.38
C PRO A 93 -8.10 -16.93 8.80
N PHE A 94 -6.76 -16.90 8.76
CA PHE A 94 -5.93 -17.98 8.22
C PHE A 94 -4.88 -18.41 9.23
N LEU A 95 -4.75 -19.71 9.49
CA LEU A 95 -3.78 -20.25 10.44
C LEU A 95 -2.32 -20.13 9.96
N GLY A 96 -2.05 -19.61 8.76
CA GLY A 96 -0.70 -19.47 8.20
C GLY A 96 -0.76 -18.97 6.76
N VAL A 97 0.39 -18.93 6.10
CA VAL A 97 0.46 -18.59 4.67
C VAL A 97 0.02 -19.81 3.86
N PRO A 98 -1.00 -19.70 2.99
CA PRO A 98 -1.40 -20.80 2.12
C PRO A 98 -0.33 -21.08 1.05
N TYR A 99 -0.39 -22.25 0.40
CA TYR A 99 0.51 -22.58 -0.70
C TYR A 99 0.34 -21.60 -1.87
N MET A 100 1.40 -20.83 -2.19
CA MET A 100 1.39 -19.77 -3.21
C MET A 100 1.92 -20.23 -4.58
N GLY A 101 2.18 -21.52 -4.78
CA GLY A 101 2.83 -22.01 -6.00
C GLY A 101 2.03 -21.81 -7.30
N GLY A 102 0.70 -21.61 -7.20
CA GLY A 102 -0.17 -21.32 -8.36
C GLY A 102 -0.16 -19.85 -8.80
N GLY A 103 0.46 -18.95 -8.02
CA GLY A 103 0.39 -17.51 -8.27
C GLY A 103 -1.04 -16.97 -8.20
N ARG A 104 -1.23 -15.73 -8.68
CA ARG A 104 -2.54 -15.06 -8.69
C ARG A 104 -3.51 -15.64 -9.73
N GLY A 105 -2.99 -16.32 -10.77
CA GLY A 105 -3.76 -16.67 -11.96
C GLY A 105 -4.21 -15.45 -12.77
N ASN A 106 -4.73 -15.69 -13.97
CA ASN A 106 -5.42 -14.70 -14.78
C ASN A 106 -6.80 -15.26 -15.15
N ALA A 107 -7.84 -14.76 -14.47
CA ALA A 107 -9.21 -15.26 -14.63
C ALA A 107 -9.73 -15.07 -16.06
N ASP A 108 -9.33 -14.02 -16.77
CA ASP A 108 -9.77 -13.76 -18.14
C ASP A 108 -9.21 -14.84 -19.08
N VAL A 109 -7.91 -15.13 -18.97
CA VAL A 109 -7.25 -16.18 -19.77
C VAL A 109 -7.79 -17.56 -19.41
N GLU A 110 -7.96 -17.85 -18.13
CA GLU A 110 -8.51 -19.13 -17.68
C GLU A 110 -9.94 -19.32 -18.19
N SER A 111 -10.78 -18.28 -18.14
CA SER A 111 -12.15 -18.34 -18.65
C SER A 111 -12.19 -18.60 -20.16
N LEU A 112 -11.29 -17.98 -20.92
CA LEU A 112 -11.17 -18.16 -22.37
C LEU A 112 -10.68 -19.57 -22.74
N LEU A 113 -9.79 -20.15 -21.92
CA LEU A 113 -9.33 -21.53 -22.11
C LEU A 113 -10.41 -22.56 -21.73
N LEU A 114 -11.11 -22.35 -20.61
CA LEU A 114 -12.16 -23.25 -20.14
C LEU A 114 -13.42 -23.21 -21.04
N HIS A 115 -13.77 -22.03 -21.52
CA HIS A 115 -14.97 -21.78 -22.33
C HIS A 115 -14.59 -21.38 -23.75
N SER A 116 -13.52 -21.95 -24.30
CA SER A 116 -13.09 -21.68 -25.66
C SER A 116 -14.26 -21.90 -26.63
N GLU A 117 -14.40 -21.01 -27.60
CA GLU A 117 -15.42 -21.15 -28.63
C GLU A 117 -15.23 -22.47 -29.38
N GLN A 118 -16.24 -23.34 -29.33
CA GLN A 118 -16.29 -24.51 -30.17
C GLN A 118 -16.53 -24.04 -31.60
N VAL A 119 -15.50 -24.05 -32.43
CA VAL A 119 -15.64 -23.76 -33.86
C VAL A 119 -16.52 -24.82 -34.50
N ARG A 120 -17.77 -24.46 -34.77
CA ARG A 120 -18.72 -25.27 -35.55
C ARG A 120 -18.57 -25.01 -37.04
N GLN A 121 -17.33 -24.90 -37.54
CA GLN A 121 -17.16 -24.97 -38.99
C GLN A 121 -17.59 -26.36 -39.44
N GLY A 122 -18.60 -26.38 -40.30
CA GLY A 122 -18.89 -27.57 -41.07
C GLY A 122 -17.62 -27.97 -41.82
N LYS A 123 -17.38 -29.27 -41.95
CA LYS A 123 -16.33 -29.78 -42.82
C LYS A 123 -16.42 -29.06 -44.16
N GLU A 124 -15.29 -28.54 -44.66
CA GLU A 124 -15.24 -27.93 -45.98
C GLU A 124 -15.86 -28.89 -47.01
N CYS A 125 -16.51 -28.38 -48.06
CA CYS A 125 -17.03 -29.20 -49.17
C CYS A 125 -15.94 -29.89 -50.01
N GLY A 126 -14.75 -30.09 -49.44
CA GLY A 126 -13.66 -30.87 -50.00
C GLY A 126 -13.87 -32.37 -49.83
N THR A 127 -12.87 -33.14 -50.26
CA THR A 127 -12.91 -34.60 -50.22
C THR A 127 -13.11 -35.09 -48.78
N VAL A 128 -13.98 -36.08 -48.61
CA VAL A 128 -14.26 -36.64 -47.29
C VAL A 128 -13.01 -37.32 -46.68
N SER A 129 -12.06 -37.69 -47.52
CA SER A 129 -10.78 -38.29 -47.19
C SER A 129 -9.62 -37.53 -47.84
N GLU A 130 -8.44 -37.59 -47.21
CA GLU A 130 -7.17 -37.20 -47.84
C GLU A 130 -6.75 -38.15 -48.96
N GLN A 131 -7.39 -39.32 -49.03
CA GLN A 131 -7.15 -40.33 -50.05
C GLN A 131 -8.10 -40.16 -51.23
N GLN A 132 -7.55 -40.25 -52.44
CA GLN A 132 -8.33 -40.34 -53.67
C GLN A 132 -8.93 -41.75 -53.81
N PHE A 133 -10.22 -41.83 -54.14
CA PHE A 133 -10.87 -43.09 -54.49
C PHE A 133 -10.83 -43.30 -56.01
N ASP A 134 -10.61 -44.55 -56.42
CA ASP A 134 -10.74 -44.93 -57.83
C ASP A 134 -12.22 -44.93 -58.24
N GLY A 135 -12.52 -44.50 -59.46
CA GLY A 135 -13.89 -44.42 -60.00
C GLY A 135 -14.69 -43.16 -59.66
N VAL A 136 -14.10 -42.15 -59.01
CA VAL A 136 -14.75 -40.84 -58.76
C VAL A 136 -15.01 -40.07 -60.06
N PHE A 137 -14.13 -40.25 -61.05
CA PHE A 137 -14.28 -39.65 -62.37
C PHE A 137 -14.66 -40.70 -63.40
N THR A 138 -15.52 -40.32 -64.36
CA THR A 138 -15.79 -41.17 -65.51
C THR A 138 -14.49 -41.36 -66.30
N PRO A 139 -14.02 -42.60 -66.49
CA PRO A 139 -12.79 -42.82 -67.24
C PRO A 139 -12.98 -42.34 -68.67
N MET A 140 -11.91 -41.75 -69.22
CA MET A 140 -11.91 -41.32 -70.61
C MET A 140 -12.13 -42.53 -71.53
N ILE A 141 -12.90 -42.35 -72.62
CA ILE A 141 -13.10 -43.38 -73.65
C ILE A 141 -11.73 -43.92 -74.08
N PRO A 142 -11.51 -45.25 -74.20
CA PRO A 142 -10.18 -45.82 -74.41
C PRO A 142 -9.40 -45.22 -75.59
N ASN A 143 -10.09 -44.95 -76.70
CA ASN A 143 -9.50 -44.31 -77.89
C ASN A 143 -8.99 -42.90 -77.56
N LEU A 144 -9.81 -42.07 -76.90
CA LEU A 144 -9.42 -40.73 -76.48
C LEU A 144 -8.27 -40.78 -75.47
N LYS A 145 -8.29 -41.74 -74.53
CA LYS A 145 -7.22 -41.91 -73.53
C LYS A 145 -5.88 -42.18 -74.21
N GLN A 146 -5.83 -43.10 -75.17
CA GLN A 146 -4.61 -43.46 -75.88
C GLN A 146 -4.10 -42.32 -76.77
N ASN A 147 -5.00 -41.50 -77.32
CA ASN A 147 -4.62 -40.40 -78.20
C ASN A 147 -4.22 -39.14 -77.44
N ILE A 148 -5.00 -38.71 -76.44
CA ILE A 148 -4.83 -37.43 -75.73
C ILE A 148 -3.77 -37.52 -74.64
N GLN A 149 -3.68 -38.64 -73.91
CA GLN A 149 -2.71 -38.77 -72.81
C GLN A 149 -1.30 -39.14 -73.31
N ASN A 150 -1.14 -39.47 -74.59
CA ASN A 150 0.16 -39.74 -75.17
C ASN A 150 0.78 -38.42 -75.66
N PRO A 151 1.85 -37.91 -75.01
CA PRO A 151 2.46 -36.63 -75.38
C PRO A 151 2.99 -36.61 -76.81
N ASN A 152 3.43 -37.76 -77.35
CA ASN A 152 3.87 -37.90 -78.74
C ASN A 152 2.81 -37.49 -79.77
N ASN A 153 1.51 -37.51 -79.42
CA ASN A 153 0.43 -37.17 -80.35
C ASN A 153 0.05 -35.68 -80.33
N LEU A 154 0.35 -34.96 -79.24
CA LEU A 154 -0.09 -33.57 -79.04
C LEU A 154 1.08 -32.59 -78.96
N ILE A 155 2.20 -33.03 -78.39
CA ILE A 155 3.37 -32.21 -78.12
C ILE A 155 4.38 -32.49 -79.24
N THR A 156 4.57 -31.49 -80.10
CA THR A 156 5.45 -31.57 -81.26
C THR A 156 6.92 -31.77 -80.90
N GLU A 157 7.36 -31.23 -79.75
CA GLU A 157 8.73 -31.41 -79.23
C GLU A 157 9.02 -32.86 -78.84
N ASP A 158 8.01 -33.59 -78.39
CA ASP A 158 8.12 -34.99 -77.97
C ASP A 158 7.93 -35.94 -79.16
N ALA A 159 7.02 -35.57 -80.08
CA ALA A 159 6.72 -36.32 -81.30
C ALA A 159 7.92 -36.46 -82.26
N ALA A 160 8.77 -35.43 -82.33
CA ALA A 160 9.90 -35.38 -83.24
C ALA A 160 11.14 -34.80 -82.54
N PRO A 161 12.17 -35.63 -82.27
CA PRO A 161 13.40 -35.14 -81.66
C PRO A 161 14.08 -34.13 -82.59
N GLY A 162 14.26 -32.90 -82.10
CA GLY A 162 14.83 -31.78 -82.87
C GLY A 162 13.80 -30.79 -83.43
N TRP A 163 12.51 -30.95 -83.13
CA TRP A 163 11.52 -29.92 -83.44
C TRP A 163 11.75 -28.66 -82.59
N VAL A 164 11.78 -27.48 -83.23
CA VAL A 164 12.03 -26.18 -82.58
C VAL A 164 10.85 -25.26 -82.81
N ARG A 165 10.33 -24.63 -81.74
CA ARG A 165 9.30 -23.58 -81.86
C ARG A 165 9.83 -22.41 -82.69
N GLY A 166 9.14 -22.08 -83.77
CA GLY A 166 9.57 -21.08 -84.76
C GLY A 166 10.23 -21.68 -86.01
N GLY A 167 10.41 -23.00 -86.05
CA GLY A 167 10.95 -23.72 -87.21
C GLY A 167 12.47 -23.62 -87.32
N LEU A 168 13.06 -24.57 -88.06
CA LEU A 168 14.47 -24.50 -88.45
C LEU A 168 14.56 -23.70 -89.76
N PRO A 169 15.43 -22.69 -89.88
CA PRO A 169 15.59 -21.98 -91.15
C PRO A 169 16.03 -22.97 -92.25
N SER A 170 15.34 -22.95 -93.38
CA SER A 170 15.53 -23.92 -94.48
C SER A 170 16.99 -24.02 -94.95
N ARG A 171 17.74 -22.92 -94.88
CA ARG A 171 19.18 -22.89 -95.21
C ARG A 171 20.05 -23.68 -94.23
N ALA A 172 19.73 -23.66 -92.94
CA ALA A 172 20.46 -24.45 -91.94
C ALA A 172 20.10 -25.94 -92.06
N TYR A 173 18.83 -26.26 -92.34
CA TYR A 173 18.40 -27.63 -92.56
C TYR A 173 19.16 -28.32 -93.71
N ILE A 174 19.25 -27.65 -94.87
CA ILE A 174 19.94 -28.21 -96.05
C ILE A 174 21.45 -28.38 -95.79
N ARG A 175 22.06 -27.50 -94.99
CA ARG A 175 23.47 -27.62 -94.60
C ARG A 175 23.70 -28.87 -93.75
N ASP A 176 22.81 -29.16 -92.81
CA ASP A 176 22.99 -30.26 -91.85
C ASP A 176 22.54 -31.62 -92.40
N VAL A 177 21.74 -31.66 -93.49
CA VAL A 177 21.31 -32.90 -94.18
C VAL A 177 22.35 -33.41 -95.20
N ASN A 178 23.14 -32.51 -95.80
CA ASN A 178 24.11 -32.85 -96.86
C ASN A 178 25.55 -33.07 -96.36
N CYS A 179 25.76 -33.07 -95.04
CA CYS A 179 27.05 -33.37 -94.39
C CYS A 179 26.91 -34.67 -93.60
#